data_AF-A0A959P3A4-F1
#
_entry.id   AF-A0A959P3A4-F1
#
_cell.length_a   1.000
_cell.length_b   1.000
_cell.length_c   1.000
_cell.angle_alpha   90.00
_cell.angle_beta   90.00
_cell.angle_gamma   90.00
#
_symmetry.space_group_name_H-M   'P 1'
#
loop_
_entity.id
_entity.type
_entity.pdbx_description
1 polymer ?
#
loop_
_entity_poly.entity_id
_entity_poly.type
_entity_poly.pdbx_seq_one_letter_code
_entity_poly.pdbx_strand_id
1 'polypeptide(L)'
;NKFNIYCSPCHGYLAEGDSRLRGQFPNPPSLHSEKVRGWSDGRIYHVIVSGQNVMPSYSSQLSREERWAVVNYIRVLQRSLNAKESDL
;
A
#
# COMPACT_ATOMS: atom_id res chain seq x y z
N ASN A 1 7.16 6.05 -9.39
CA ASN A 1 6.86 6.39 -7.97
C ASN A 1 7.48 5.31 -7.06
N LYS A 2 7.64 5.53 -5.75
CA LYS A 2 8.26 4.57 -4.82
C LYS A 2 7.39 3.33 -4.50
N PHE A 3 6.07 3.48 -4.49
CA PHE A 3 5.14 2.36 -4.34
C PHE A 3 5.34 1.30 -5.44
N ASN A 4 5.54 1.71 -6.70
CA ASN A 4 5.76 0.81 -7.84
C ASN A 4 7.08 0.03 -7.79
N ILE A 5 8.03 0.46 -6.94
CA ILE A 5 9.33 -0.18 -6.79
C ILE A 5 9.31 -1.12 -5.58
N TYR A 6 8.80 -0.63 -4.45
CA TYR A 6 8.91 -1.32 -3.16
C TYR A 6 7.67 -2.08 -2.74
N CYS A 7 6.48 -1.66 -3.17
CA CYS A 7 5.20 -2.17 -2.66
C CYS A 7 4.45 -3.00 -3.70
N SER A 8 4.40 -2.54 -4.96
CA SER A 8 3.66 -3.20 -6.03
C SER A 8 4.14 -4.61 -6.42
N PRO A 9 5.41 -5.05 -6.17
CA PRO A 9 5.77 -6.44 -6.40
C PRO A 9 4.88 -7.43 -5.62
N CYS A 10 4.45 -7.04 -4.41
CA CYS A 10 3.56 -7.83 -3.57
C CYS A 10 2.10 -7.38 -3.65
N HIS A 11 1.84 -6.07 -3.71
CA HIS A 11 0.48 -5.52 -3.65
C HIS A 11 -0.18 -5.26 -5.02
N GLY A 12 0.53 -5.47 -6.12
CA GLY A 12 0.07 -5.10 -7.47
C GLY A 12 0.23 -3.60 -7.74
N TYR A 13 0.25 -3.21 -9.01
CA TYR A 13 0.35 -1.78 -9.37
C TYR A 13 -0.92 -1.00 -9.03
N LEU A 14 -2.07 -1.68 -8.99
CA LEU A 14 -3.34 -1.09 -8.61
C LEU A 14 -3.69 -1.37 -7.15
N ALA A 15 -2.76 -1.89 -6.34
CA ALA A 15 -2.98 -2.21 -4.92
C ALA A 15 -4.06 -3.28 -4.64
N GLU A 16 -4.33 -4.16 -5.62
CA GLU A 16 -5.33 -5.21 -5.50
C GLU A 16 -4.93 -6.39 -4.60
N GLY A 17 -3.64 -6.51 -4.24
CA GLY A 17 -3.13 -7.58 -3.38
C GLY A 17 -2.71 -8.86 -4.13
N ASP A 18 -2.66 -8.81 -5.47
CA ASP A 18 -2.20 -9.94 -6.28
C ASP A 18 -0.67 -9.89 -6.45
N SER A 19 0.04 -10.79 -5.78
CA SER A 19 1.49 -10.81 -5.79
C SER A 19 2.00 -11.35 -7.13
N ARG A 20 2.97 -10.65 -7.73
CA ARG A 20 3.69 -11.19 -8.90
C ARG A 20 4.64 -12.33 -8.54
N LEU A 21 4.69 -12.72 -7.27
CA LEU A 21 5.64 -13.69 -6.72
C LEU A 21 5.18 -15.14 -6.89
N ARG A 22 4.06 -15.39 -7.61
CA ARG A 22 3.57 -16.72 -8.01
C ARG A 22 3.55 -17.74 -6.85
N GLY A 23 3.11 -17.31 -5.67
CA GLY A 23 2.97 -18.19 -4.50
C GLY A 23 4.23 -18.39 -3.65
N GLN A 24 5.34 -17.68 -3.90
CA GLN A 24 6.49 -17.68 -2.98
C GLN A 24 6.16 -17.11 -1.59
N PHE A 25 5.16 -16.23 -1.52
CA PHE A 25 4.68 -15.64 -0.27
C PHE A 25 3.14 -15.65 -0.24
N PRO A 26 2.51 -15.67 0.94
CA PRO A 26 1.08 -15.43 1.06
C PRO A 26 0.73 -14.10 0.40
N ASN A 27 -0.33 -14.08 -0.41
CA ASN A 27 -0.80 -12.86 -1.01
C ASN A 27 -1.20 -11.86 0.08
N PRO A 28 -0.72 -10.61 0.02
CA PRO A 28 -1.18 -9.60 0.95
C PRO A 28 -2.67 -9.31 0.73
N PRO A 29 -3.39 -8.81 1.75
CA PRO A 29 -4.76 -8.36 1.55
C PRO A 29 -4.79 -7.20 0.54
N SER A 30 -5.88 -7.13 -0.22
CA SER A 30 -6.16 -5.96 -1.05
C SER A 30 -6.17 -4.69 -0.20
N LEU A 31 -5.43 -3.67 -0.65
CA LEU A 31 -5.44 -2.37 0.02
C LEU A 31 -6.74 -1.61 -0.24
N HIS A 32 -7.61 -2.11 -1.13
CA HIS A 32 -8.97 -1.60 -1.36
C HIS A 32 -10.02 -2.15 -0.40
N SER A 33 -9.68 -3.17 0.39
CA SER A 33 -10.61 -3.73 1.37
C SER A 33 -11.13 -2.64 2.31
N GLU A 34 -12.41 -2.73 2.70
CA GLU A 34 -13.05 -1.77 3.60
C GLU A 34 -12.25 -1.59 4.90
N LYS A 35 -11.72 -2.70 5.42
CA LYS A 35 -10.81 -2.71 6.57
C LYS A 35 -9.62 -1.78 6.40
N VAL A 36 -8.87 -1.91 5.29
CA VAL A 36 -7.66 -1.11 5.05
C VAL A 36 -8.00 0.33 4.68
N ARG A 37 -9.12 0.55 3.97
CA ARG A 37 -9.63 1.91 3.70
C ARG A 37 -9.97 2.65 4.99
N GLY A 38 -10.54 1.96 5.97
CA GLY A 38 -10.85 2.50 7.29
C GLY A 38 -9.65 2.68 8.23
N TRP A 39 -8.44 2.27 7.84
CA TRP A 39 -7.24 2.55 8.65
C TRP A 39 -6.91 4.04 8.61
N SER A 40 -6.32 4.56 9.68
CA SER A 40 -5.72 5.88 9.66
C SER A 40 -4.44 5.88 8.82
N ASP A 41 -4.07 7.04 8.28
CA ASP A 41 -2.83 7.19 7.52
C ASP A 41 -1.59 6.86 8.36
N GLY A 42 -1.62 7.22 9.65
CA GLY A 42 -0.58 6.86 10.62
C GLY A 42 -0.42 5.35 10.81
N ARG A 43 -1.51 4.58 10.73
CA ARG A 43 -1.43 3.11 10.79
C ARG A 43 -0.77 2.52 9.55
N ILE A 44 -1.12 3.03 8.36
CA ILE A 44 -0.47 2.61 7.11
C ILE A 44 1.02 2.97 7.15
N TYR A 45 1.35 4.19 7.58
CA TYR A 45 2.73 4.63 7.77
C TYR A 45 3.49 3.73 8.74
N HIS A 46 2.90 3.38 9.88
CA HIS A 46 3.52 2.49 10.87
C HIS A 46 3.83 1.11 10.27
N VAL A 47 2.93 0.52 9.49
CA VAL A 47 3.17 -0.77 8.82
C VAL A 47 4.33 -0.67 7.83
N ILE A 48 4.47 0.43 7.09
CA ILE A 48 5.63 0.65 6.20
C ILE A 48 6.94 0.73 7.02
N VAL A 49 6.91 1.38 8.18
CA VAL A 49 8.09 1.55 9.04
C VAL A 49 8.48 0.28 9.79
N SER A 50 7.52 -0.42 10.36
CA SER A 50 7.77 -1.52 11.29
C SER A 50 7.58 -2.91 10.67
N GLY A 51 6.96 -2.98 9.49
CA GLY A 51 6.50 -4.24 8.91
C GLY A 51 5.21 -4.74 9.60
N GLN A 52 4.65 -5.81 9.07
CA GLN A 52 3.49 -6.50 9.67
C GLN A 52 3.39 -7.94 9.14
N ASN A 53 3.33 -8.92 10.04
CA ASN A 53 3.32 -10.35 9.68
C ASN A 53 4.53 -10.68 8.78
N VAL A 54 4.27 -11.15 7.55
CA VAL A 54 5.30 -11.45 6.54
C VAL A 54 5.78 -10.22 5.77
N MET A 55 5.13 -9.06 5.91
CA MET A 55 5.56 -7.83 5.27
C MET A 55 6.77 -7.26 6.02
N PRO A 56 7.93 -7.08 5.35
CA PRO A 56 9.12 -6.55 5.99
C PRO A 56 9.00 -5.05 6.28
N SER A 57 9.87 -4.55 7.15
CA SER A 57 10.09 -3.12 7.33
C SER A 57 10.74 -2.50 6.09
N TYR A 58 10.30 -1.31 5.72
CA TYR A 58 10.93 -0.48 4.67
C TYR A 58 11.61 0.77 5.25
N SER A 59 11.94 0.75 6.55
CA SER A 59 12.53 1.90 7.23
C SER A 59 13.93 2.25 6.73
N SER A 60 14.71 1.28 6.24
CA SER A 60 16.04 1.55 5.66
C SER A 60 16.01 1.89 4.17
N GLN A 61 14.94 1.52 3.44
CA GLN A 61 14.84 1.74 1.99
C GLN A 61 14.13 3.05 1.61
N LEU A 62 13.27 3.58 2.50
CA LEU A 62 12.47 4.77 2.24
C LEU A 62 12.76 5.87 3.26
N SER A 63 12.94 7.11 2.80
CA SER A 63 12.95 8.28 3.69
C SER A 63 11.58 8.51 4.33
N ARG A 64 11.50 9.36 5.36
CA ARG A 64 10.22 9.74 5.98
C ARG A 64 9.25 10.32 4.95
N GLU A 65 9.73 11.20 4.09
CA GLU A 65 8.96 11.89 3.06
C GLU A 65 8.46 10.89 2.00
N GLU A 66 9.32 9.95 1.60
CA GLU A 66 8.96 8.91 0.63
C GLU A 66 7.88 7.96 1.19
N ARG A 67 7.94 7.63 2.49
CA ARG A 67 6.90 6.82 3.14
C ARG A 67 5.55 7.54 3.15
N TRP A 68 5.51 8.84 3.43
CA TRP A 68 4.29 9.63 3.32
C TRP A 68 3.78 9.74 1.88
N ALA A 69 4.67 9.89 0.90
CA ALA A 69 4.30 9.86 -0.51
C ALA A 69 3.67 8.51 -0.91
N VAL A 70 4.16 7.38 -0.37
CA VAL A 70 3.55 6.06 -0.55
C VAL A 70 2.16 6.00 0.06
N VAL A 71 1.98 6.48 1.29
CA VAL A 71 0.66 6.53 1.95
C VAL A 71 -0.34 7.33 1.11
N ASN A 72 0.04 8.52 0.65
CA ASN A 72 -0.81 9.35 -0.20
C ASN A 72 -1.14 8.67 -1.53
N TYR A 73 -0.17 7.98 -2.13
CA TYR A 73 -0.40 7.25 -3.38
C TYR A 73 -1.38 6.09 -3.19
N ILE A 74 -1.33 5.36 -2.06
CA ILE A 74 -2.33 4.35 -1.71
C ILE A 74 -3.73 4.98 -1.63
N ARG A 75 -3.87 6.18 -1.04
CA ARG A 75 -5.16 6.90 -0.99
C ARG A 75 -5.67 7.31 -2.36
N VAL A 76 -4.77 7.75 -3.25
CA VAL A 76 -5.13 8.04 -4.65
C VAL A 76 -5.66 6.79 -5.33
N LEU A 77 -4.99 5.64 -5.18
CA LEU A 77 -5.46 4.37 -5.75
C LEU A 77 -6.83 3.96 -5.18
N GLN A 78 -7.03 4.07 -3.87
CA GLN A 78 -8.31 3.78 -3.24
C GLN A 78 -9.43 4.69 -3.77
N ARG A 79 -9.15 5.98 -3.97
CA ARG A 79 -10.10 6.94 -4.51
C ARG A 79 -10.35 6.70 -5.99
N SER A 80 -9.35 6.35 -6.80
CA SER A 80 -9.55 6.07 -8.23
C SER A 80 -10.45 4.86 -8.47
N LEU A 81 -10.40 3.84 -7.60
CA LEU A 81 -11.30 2.68 -7.70
C LEU A 81 -12.69 2.94 -7.09
N ASN A 82 -12.83 3.97 -6.25
CA ASN A 82 -14.06 4.30 -5.54
C ASN A 82 -14.41 5.78 -5.70
N ALA A 83 -14.31 6.27 -6.94
CA ALA A 83 -14.48 7.69 -7.23
C ALA A 83 -15.89 8.14 -6.82
N LYS A 84 -15.96 9.31 -6.21
CA LYS A 84 -17.23 9.98 -5.89
C LYS A 84 -17.52 11.04 -6.95
N GLU A 85 -18.77 11.47 -7.04
CA GLU A 85 -19.16 12.58 -7.92
C GLU A 85 -18.33 13.85 -7.65
N SER A 86 -17.94 14.08 -6.40
CA SER A 86 -17.03 15.17 -6.00
C SER A 86 -15.61 15.10 -6.58
N ASP A 87 -15.26 14.00 -7.25
CA ASP A 87 -13.94 13.75 -7.83
C ASP A 87 -13.89 14.06 -9.33
N LEU A 88 -15.05 14.34 -9.94
CA LEU A 88 -15.23 14.84 -11.30
C LEU A 88 -15.16 16.37 -11.31
#